data_AF-A0A2T5ME24-F1
#
_entry.id   AF-A0A2T5ME24-F1
#
_cell.length_a   1.000
_cell.length_b   1.000
_cell.length_c   1.000
_cell.angle_alpha   90.00
_cell.angle_beta   90.00
_cell.angle_gamma   90.00
#
_symmetry.space_group_name_H-M   'P 1'
#
loop_
_entity.id
_entity.type
_entity.pdbx_description
1 polymer ?
#
loop_
_entity_poly.entity_id
_entity_poly.type
_entity_poly.pdbx_seq_one_letter_code
_entity_poly.pdbx_strand_id
1 'polypeptide(L)'
;MSIALKAYLNDKFKEYGEVMDCEIDTVTARMSLHALLHGELAPVTVAVERYDIKRDGEGTFVLLLEFSSSRSWLTTLLNSLFAGKRYAIPSAIGALL
;
A
#
# COMPACT_ATOMS: atom_id res chain seq x y z
N MET A 1 5.85 -13.49 -2.10
CA MET A 1 4.61 -12.93 -2.70
C MET A 1 3.98 -13.88 -3.73
N SER A 2 2.65 -13.92 -3.89
CA SER A 2 2.00 -14.72 -4.95
C SER A 2 2.16 -14.05 -6.33
N ILE A 3 2.31 -14.86 -7.39
CA ILE A 3 2.50 -14.37 -8.77
C ILE A 3 1.35 -13.46 -9.22
N ALA A 4 0.12 -13.81 -8.84
CA ALA A 4 -1.09 -13.06 -9.17
C ALA A 4 -1.10 -11.66 -8.52
N LEU A 5 -0.69 -11.56 -7.25
CA LEU A 5 -0.59 -10.28 -6.55
C LEU A 5 0.49 -9.39 -7.19
N LYS A 6 1.66 -9.96 -7.53
CA LYS A 6 2.73 -9.23 -8.23
C LYS A 6 2.25 -8.67 -9.56
N ALA A 7 1.59 -9.49 -10.37
CA ALA A 7 1.08 -9.10 -11.68
C ALA A 7 0.02 -7.99 -11.56
N TYR A 8 -0.90 -8.12 -10.61
CA TYR A 8 -1.92 -7.09 -10.33
C TYR A 8 -1.29 -5.75 -9.93
N LEU A 9 -0.34 -5.76 -8.98
CA LEU A 9 0.34 -4.55 -8.53
C LEU A 9 1.15 -3.91 -9.65
N ASN A 10 1.87 -4.71 -10.45
CA ASN A 10 2.61 -4.19 -11.59
C ASN A 10 1.69 -3.59 -12.66
N ASP A 11 0.54 -4.20 -13.00
CA ASP A 11 -0.38 -3.58 -13.96
C ASP A 11 -0.96 -2.25 -13.44
N LYS A 12 -1.24 -2.16 -12.13
CA LYS A 12 -1.73 -0.92 -11.49
C LYS A 12 -0.69 0.19 -11.39
N PHE A 13 0.57 -0.16 -11.14
CA PHE A 13 1.63 0.81 -10.81
C PHE A 13 2.71 0.95 -11.89
N LYS A 14 2.58 0.29 -13.05
CA LYS A 14 3.56 0.30 -14.16
C LYS A 14 4.00 1.68 -14.62
N GLU A 15 3.15 2.69 -14.48
CA GLU A 15 3.50 4.07 -14.88
C GLU A 15 4.53 4.72 -13.93
N TYR A 16 4.62 4.22 -12.69
CA TYR A 16 5.49 4.74 -11.65
C TYR A 16 6.76 3.91 -11.46
N GLY A 17 6.78 2.66 -11.93
CA GLY A 17 7.92 1.77 -11.84
C GLY A 17 7.53 0.30 -11.81
N GLU A 18 8.45 -0.55 -11.34
CA GLU A 18 8.25 -1.98 -11.18
C GLU A 18 8.12 -2.35 -9.70
N VAL A 19 7.05 -3.06 -9.36
CA VAL A 19 6.89 -3.65 -8.02
C VAL A 19 7.68 -4.95 -7.97
N MET A 20 8.67 -4.99 -7.08
CA MET A 20 9.55 -6.13 -6.86
C MET A 20 8.93 -7.13 -5.89
N ASP A 21 8.51 -6.64 -4.72
CA ASP A 21 7.86 -7.43 -3.67
C ASP A 21 6.82 -6.63 -2.87
N CYS A 22 5.90 -7.35 -2.21
CA CYS A 22 4.85 -6.81 -1.36
C CYS A 22 4.62 -7.79 -0.20
N GLU A 23 4.73 -7.25 1.00
CA GLU A 23 4.53 -7.96 2.26
C GLU A 23 3.34 -7.35 3.01
N ILE A 24 2.45 -8.22 3.50
CA ILE A 24 1.30 -7.83 4.30
C ILE A 24 1.40 -8.60 5.61
N ASP A 25 1.54 -7.86 6.71
CA ASP A 25 1.48 -8.40 8.06
C ASP A 25 0.15 -7.99 8.69
N THR A 26 -0.76 -8.95 8.77
CA THR A 26 -2.10 -8.76 9.35
C THR A 26 -2.08 -8.78 10.87
N VAL A 27 -1.01 -9.25 11.51
CA VAL A 27 -0.85 -9.24 12.97
C VAL A 27 -0.49 -7.85 13.45
N THR A 28 0.41 -7.18 12.73
CA THR A 28 0.83 -5.79 13.04
C THR A 28 0.04 -4.73 12.28
N ALA A 29 -0.87 -5.15 11.39
CA ALA A 29 -1.64 -4.28 10.49
C ALA A 29 -0.72 -3.34 9.69
N ARG A 30 0.32 -3.94 9.11
CA ARG A 30 1.38 -3.27 8.34
C ARG A 30 1.45 -3.85 6.94
N MET A 31 1.68 -2.98 5.96
CA MET A 31 1.91 -3.40 4.57
C MET A 31 3.17 -2.70 4.06
N SER A 32 4.10 -3.44 3.46
CA SER A 32 5.28 -2.87 2.82
C SER A 32 5.42 -3.29 1.36
N LEU A 33 5.74 -2.33 0.51
CA LEU A 33 5.97 -2.45 -0.91
C LEU A 33 7.44 -2.13 -1.21
N HIS A 34 8.08 -2.99 -1.99
CA HIS A 34 9.41 -2.77 -2.53
C HIS A 34 9.28 -2.57 -4.04
N ALA A 35 9.66 -1.40 -4.53
CA ALA A 35 9.50 -1.04 -5.94
C ALA A 35 10.72 -0.28 -6.47
N LEU A 36 11.09 -0.55 -7.72
CA LEU A 36 12.05 0.26 -8.46
C LEU A 36 11.26 1.33 -9.23
N LEU A 37 11.27 2.56 -8.71
CA LEU A 37 10.53 3.67 -9.31
C LEU A 37 11.28 4.24 -10.53
N HIS A 38 10.53 4.75 -11.51
CA HIS A 38 11.11 5.47 -12.64
C HIS A 38 11.92 6.67 -12.15
N GLY A 39 13.18 6.75 -12.59
CA GLY A 39 14.12 7.82 -12.20
C GLY A 39 14.90 7.55 -10.90
N GLU A 40 14.59 6.48 -10.17
CA GLU A 40 15.39 6.06 -9.01
C GLU A 40 16.45 5.04 -9.44
N LEU A 41 17.67 5.17 -8.89
CA LEU A 41 18.78 4.26 -9.19
C LEU A 41 18.73 2.97 -8.35
N ALA A 42 17.98 2.99 -7.26
CA ALA A 42 17.86 1.88 -6.33
C ALA A 42 16.41 1.72 -5.87
N PRO A 43 15.97 0.50 -5.51
CA PRO A 43 14.63 0.25 -5.03
C PRO A 43 14.26 1.13 -3.84
N VAL A 44 13.00 1.54 -3.82
CA VAL A 44 12.36 2.28 -2.75
C VAL A 44 11.46 1.34 -1.97
N THR A 45 11.55 1.42 -0.64
CA THR A 45 10.59 0.77 0.25
C THR A 45 9.56 1.81 0.64
N VAL A 46 8.28 1.44 0.55
CA VAL A 46 7.14 2.22 1.02
C VAL A 46 6.32 1.33 1.92
N ALA A 47 5.92 1.82 3.09
CA ALA A 47 5.05 1.06 3.97
C ALA A 47 3.86 1.89 4.44
N VAL A 48 2.73 1.21 4.64
CA VAL A 48 1.67 1.64 5.53
C VAL A 48 1.99 1.01 6.88
N GLU A 49 2.47 1.81 7.82
CA GLU A 49 2.92 1.34 9.14
C GLU A 49 1.75 0.93 10.03
N ARG A 50 0.58 1.52 9.80
CA ARG A 50 -0.64 1.15 10.48
C ARG A 50 -1.86 1.38 9.61
N TYR A 51 -2.72 0.37 9.51
CA TYR A 51 -4.06 0.51 8.94
C TYR A 51 -5.13 -0.03 9.89
N ASP A 52 -6.32 0.56 9.86
CA ASP A 52 -7.49 0.04 10.57
C ASP A 52 -8.57 -0.35 9.54
N ILE A 53 -9.04 -1.60 9.59
CA ILE A 53 -10.19 -2.04 8.80
C ILE A 53 -11.45 -1.84 9.65
N LYS A 54 -12.42 -1.10 9.13
CA LYS A 54 -13.72 -0.90 9.76
C LYS A 54 -14.82 -1.43 8.87
N ARG A 55 -15.75 -2.16 9.47
CA ARG A 55 -17.00 -2.61 8.83
C ARG A 55 -18.13 -1.83 9.47
N ASP A 56 -18.88 -1.10 8.66
CA ASP A 56 -20.09 -0.41 9.09
C ASP A 56 -21.25 -0.74 8.13
N GLY A 57 -22.41 -0.14 8.36
CA GLY A 57 -23.61 -0.38 7.55
C GLY A 57 -23.50 0.06 6.08
N GLU A 58 -22.47 0.83 5.72
CA GLU A 58 -22.20 1.32 4.37
C GLU A 58 -21.15 0.49 3.62
N GLY A 59 -20.41 -0.37 4.32
CA GLY A 59 -19.45 -1.30 3.70
C GLY A 59 -18.21 -1.58 4.55
N THR A 60 -17.17 -2.08 3.89
CA THR A 60 -15.85 -2.27 4.51
C THR A 60 -14.91 -1.17 4.05
N PHE A 61 -14.26 -0.50 5.00
CA PHE A 61 -13.34 0.60 4.75
C PHE A 61 -11.98 0.31 5.38
N VAL A 62 -10.91 0.77 4.72
CA VAL A 62 -9.57 0.82 5.30
C VAL A 62 -9.20 2.28 5.59
N LEU A 63 -8.75 2.53 6.81
CA LEU A 63 -8.16 3.80 7.23
C LEU A 63 -6.64 3.62 7.26
N LEU A 64 -5.95 4.31 6.37
CA LEU A 64 -4.49 4.31 6.31
C LEU A 64 -3.98 5.41 7.24
N LEU A 65 -3.30 5.04 8.32
CA LEU A 65 -2.98 5.98 9.41
C LEU A 65 -1.62 6.63 9.23
N GLU A 66 -0.61 5.85 8.85
CA GLU A 66 0.76 6.32 8.77
C GLU A 66 1.49 5.65 7.62
N PHE A 67 2.26 6.45 6.88
CA PHE A 67 3.11 5.98 5.80
C PHE A 67 4.58 6.21 6.13
N SER A 68 5.45 5.31 5.69
CA SER A 68 6.89 5.48 5.75
C SER A 68 7.51 5.14 4.39
N SER A 69 8.69 5.67 4.12
CA SER A 69 9.48 5.29 2.95
C SER A 69 10.97 5.48 3.17
N SER A 70 11.79 4.70 2.44
CA SER A 70 13.24 4.93 2.35
C SER A 70 13.62 6.25 1.67
N ARG A 71 12.64 6.99 1.12
CA ARG A 71 12.79 8.37 0.66
C ARG A 71 11.96 9.30 1.56
N SER A 72 12.62 10.28 2.20
CA SER A 72 11.96 11.20 3.14
C SER A 72 10.90 12.06 2.47
N TRP A 73 11.16 12.56 1.26
CA TRP A 73 10.18 13.36 0.51
C TRP A 73 8.90 12.56 0.21
N LEU A 74 9.04 11.27 -0.11
CA LEU A 74 7.93 10.39 -0.42
C LEU A 74 7.11 10.10 0.84
N THR A 75 7.78 9.91 1.98
CA THR A 75 7.12 9.81 3.29
C THR A 75 6.25 11.02 3.57
N THR A 76 6.79 12.23 3.42
CA THR A 76 6.04 13.47 3.66
C THR A 76 4.86 13.61 2.70
N LEU A 77 5.06 13.31 1.42
CA LEU A 77 4.02 13.40 0.39
C LEU A 77 2.87 12.43 0.68
N LEU A 78 3.18 11.16 0.96
CA LEU A 78 2.17 10.13 1.19
C LEU A 78 1.35 10.43 2.44
N ASN A 79 1.99 10.85 3.54
CA ASN A 79 1.27 11.24 4.74
C ASN A 79 0.38 12.46 4.49
N SER A 80 0.87 13.49 3.80
CA SER A 80 0.06 14.68 3.50
C SER A 80 -1.15 14.38 2.61
N LEU A 81 -1.04 13.42 1.70
CA LEU A 81 -2.09 13.13 0.71
C LEU A 81 -3.04 12.02 1.14
N PHE A 82 -2.59 11.02 1.89
CA PHE A 82 -3.34 9.78 2.13
C PHE A 82 -3.54 9.45 3.62
N ALA A 83 -2.70 9.95 4.53
CA ALA A 83 -2.86 9.62 5.94
C ALA A 83 -4.17 10.18 6.52
N GLY A 84 -4.81 9.38 7.38
CA GLY A 84 -6.07 9.72 8.02
C GLY A 84 -7.29 9.64 7.09
N LYS A 85 -7.13 9.25 5.83
CA LYS A 85 -8.23 9.11 4.88
C LYS A 85 -8.79 7.68 4.85
N ARG A 86 -10.10 7.57 4.64
CA ARG A 86 -10.81 6.30 4.51
C ARG A 86 -10.96 5.93 3.05
N TYR A 87 -10.65 4.68 2.72
CA TYR A 87 -10.82 4.12 1.40
C TYR A 87 -11.80 2.96 1.48
N ALA A 88 -12.85 2.98 0.67
CA ALA A 88 -13.75 1.84 0.55
C ALA A 88 -12.96 0.65 -0.02
N ILE A 89 -12.97 -0.48 0.68
CA ILE A 89 -12.39 -1.72 0.18
C ILE A 89 -13.40 -2.31 -0.80
N PRO A 90 -13.04 -2.47 -2.09
CA PRO A 90 -13.89 -3.19 -3.03
C PRO A 90 -14.13 -4.61 -2.51
N SER A 91 -15.37 -5.08 -2.55
CA SER A 91 -15.78 -6.39 -2.02
C SER A 91 -14.95 -7.56 -2.57
N ALA A 92 -14.40 -7.42 -3.78
CA ALA A 92 -13.49 -8.39 -4.40
C ALA A 92 -12.17 -8.61 -3.62
N ILE A 93 -11.69 -7.64 -2.85
CA ILE A 93 -10.44 -7.73 -2.07
C ILE A 93 -10.73 -8.02 -0.59
N GLY A 94 -11.93 -7.67 -0.09
CA GLY A 94 -12.33 -7.92 1.30
C GLY A 94 -12.35 -9.40 1.71
N ALA A 95 -12.33 -10.34 0.75
CA ALA A 95 -12.25 -11.78 1.01
C ALA A 95 -10.82 -12.29 1.24
N LEU A 96 -9.80 -11.47 0.96
CA LEU A 96 -8.37 -11.82 1.10
C LEU A 96 -7.75 -11.30 2.42
N LEU A 97 -8.53 -10.58 3.23
CA LEU A 97 -8.12 -9.96 4.49
C LEU A 97 -8.77 -10.66 5.70
#